data_AF-A0A7S9KQ78-F1
#
_entry.id   AF-A0A7S9KQ78-F1
#
_cell.length_a   1.000
_cell.length_b   1.000
_cell.length_c   1.000
_cell.angle_alpha   90.00
_cell.angle_beta   90.00
_cell.angle_gamma   90.00
#
_symmetry.space_group_name_H-M   'P 1'
#
loop_
_entity.id
_entity.type
_entity.pdbx_description
1 polymer ?
#
loop_
_entity_poly.entity_id
_entity_poly.type
_entity_poly.pdbx_seq_one_letter_code
_entity_poly.pdbx_strand_id
1 'polypeptide(L)'
;MSYATRSLSSQQMRATSSAASSSHSPALVSRIEEKKAELQNLKELRDLSAAVANRMEALEQKLTTLSDGTEAIAAVMSNWHNVLRAINMASSMLNPNMGNSNFVLSVLLTHDFLLSAAKLAKQPDDATMKDAPESNETLPQTLVRIPTEHAPTLQAQAEAVEAAAAEDDSTMDT
;
A
#
# COMPACT_ATOMS: atom_id res chain seq x y z
N MET A 1 -12.73 -3.12 40.19
CA MET A 1 -11.26 -3.20 40.36
C MET A 1 -10.99 -3.28 41.84
N SER A 2 -10.71 -4.47 42.36
CA SER A 2 -10.46 -4.73 43.78
C SER A 2 -8.95 -4.70 44.02
N TYR A 3 -8.51 -3.71 44.78
CA TYR A 3 -7.10 -3.51 45.13
C TYR A 3 -6.65 -4.61 46.08
N ALA A 4 -5.55 -5.28 45.76
CA ALA A 4 -4.92 -6.25 46.65
C ALA A 4 -4.37 -5.52 47.89
N THR A 5 -5.00 -5.72 49.04
CA THR A 5 -4.42 -5.35 50.33
C THR A 5 -3.28 -6.32 50.61
N ARG A 6 -2.05 -5.88 50.32
CA ARG A 6 -0.84 -6.55 50.76
C ARG A 6 -0.93 -6.68 52.28
N SER A 7 -1.18 -7.88 52.80
CA SER A 7 -1.08 -8.17 54.23
C SER A 7 0.38 -8.02 54.64
N LEU A 8 0.77 -6.77 54.92
CA LEU A 8 1.99 -6.42 55.63
C LEU A 8 1.76 -6.84 57.08
N SER A 9 2.13 -8.08 57.39
CA SER A 9 2.29 -8.54 58.76
C SER A 9 3.32 -7.63 59.43
N SER A 10 2.83 -6.69 60.24
CA SER A 10 3.59 -5.75 61.03
C SER A 10 4.28 -6.49 62.17
N GLN A 11 5.43 -7.08 61.86
CA GLN A 11 6.24 -7.84 62.80
C GLN A 11 7.44 -7.02 63.30
N GLN A 12 7.20 -6.08 64.21
CA GLN A 12 8.17 -5.53 65.19
C GLN A 12 7.40 -4.52 66.05
N MET A 13 7.00 -4.83 67.29
CA MET A 13 7.86 -5.11 68.43
C MET A 13 7.18 -6.06 69.42
N ARG A 14 7.70 -7.29 69.58
CA ARG A 14 7.57 -8.02 70.84
C ARG A 14 8.86 -8.76 71.11
N ALA A 15 9.59 -8.28 72.10
CA ALA A 15 10.71 -8.97 72.71
C ALA A 15 10.18 -10.17 73.50
N THR A 16 10.74 -11.36 73.26
CA THR A 16 11.25 -12.31 74.26
C THR A 16 11.30 -13.72 73.66
N SER A 17 12.26 -14.46 74.18
CA SER A 17 12.96 -15.64 73.71
C SER A 17 12.16 -16.91 73.45
N SER A 18 12.73 -17.71 72.53
CA SER A 18 12.70 -19.18 72.43
C SER A 18 11.38 -19.88 72.09
N ALA A 19 11.48 -20.83 71.15
CA ALA A 19 10.49 -21.82 70.73
C ALA A 19 9.36 -21.33 69.80
N ALA A 20 9.67 -21.17 68.52
CA ALA A 20 8.67 -21.16 67.45
C ALA A 20 9.19 -21.87 66.19
N SER A 21 9.78 -23.07 66.34
CA SER A 21 10.35 -23.83 65.23
C SER A 21 9.42 -24.90 64.63
N SER A 22 8.14 -24.97 64.99
CA SER A 22 7.28 -26.09 64.54
C SER A 22 5.83 -25.76 64.16
N SER A 23 5.38 -24.50 64.22
CA SER A 23 3.98 -24.12 63.95
C SER A 23 3.68 -23.57 62.54
N HIS A 24 4.66 -23.55 61.63
CA HIS A 24 4.55 -22.85 60.33
C HIS A 24 4.00 -23.70 59.17
N SER A 25 3.64 -24.97 59.39
CA SER A 25 3.37 -25.90 58.28
C SER A 25 2.06 -25.66 57.49
N PRO A 26 0.90 -25.34 58.09
CA PRO A 26 -0.36 -25.23 57.33
C PRO A 26 -0.56 -23.86 56.66
N ALA A 27 -0.08 -22.77 57.26
CA ALA A 27 -0.20 -21.43 56.69
C ALA A 27 0.64 -21.24 55.42
N LEU A 28 1.79 -21.92 55.33
CA LEU A 28 2.62 -21.92 54.14
C LEU A 28 1.98 -22.70 52.98
N VAL A 29 1.29 -23.80 53.28
CA VAL A 29 0.57 -24.58 52.25
C VAL A 29 -0.54 -23.75 51.61
N SER A 30 -1.34 -23.06 52.40
CA SER A 30 -2.38 -22.15 51.87
C SER A 30 -1.78 -21.05 50.99
N ARG A 31 -0.64 -20.47 51.39
CA ARG A 31 0.06 -19.45 50.59
C ARG A 31 0.67 -20.01 49.31
N ILE A 32 1.12 -21.27 49.32
CA ILE A 32 1.61 -21.97 48.14
C ILE A 32 0.46 -22.21 47.15
N GLU A 33 -0.72 -22.61 47.63
CA GLU A 33 -1.92 -22.78 46.80
C GLU A 33 -2.36 -21.47 46.15
N GLU A 34 -2.42 -20.39 46.94
CA GLU A 34 -2.71 -19.05 46.42
C GLU A 34 -1.71 -18.63 45.34
N LYS A 35 -0.40 -18.83 45.58
CA LYS A 35 0.65 -18.50 44.60
C LYS A 35 0.60 -19.36 43.35
N LYS A 36 0.19 -20.63 43.45
CA LYS A 36 -0.04 -21.50 42.29
C LYS A 36 -1.21 -20.98 41.44
N ALA A 37 -2.30 -20.54 42.07
CA ALA A 37 -3.43 -19.95 41.37
C ALA A 37 -3.05 -18.62 40.69
N GLU A 38 -2.30 -17.76 41.38
CA GLU A 38 -1.75 -16.52 40.77
C GLU A 38 -0.86 -16.82 39.57
N LEU A 39 0.03 -17.82 39.68
CA LEU A 39 0.91 -18.22 38.57
C LEU A 39 0.11 -18.74 37.38
N GLN A 40 -0.99 -19.45 37.60
CA GLN A 40 -1.86 -19.90 36.53
C GLN A 40 -2.51 -18.71 35.81
N ASN A 41 -3.03 -17.73 36.55
CA ASN A 41 -3.57 -16.51 35.97
C ASN A 41 -2.50 -15.72 35.17
N LEU A 42 -1.28 -15.61 35.69
CA LEU A 42 -0.17 -14.97 34.96
C LEU A 42 0.20 -15.71 33.68
N LYS A 43 0.11 -17.05 33.67
CA LYS A 43 0.33 -17.85 32.46
C LYS A 43 -0.76 -17.57 31.43
N GLU A 44 -2.02 -17.53 31.83
CA GLU A 44 -3.15 -17.16 30.95
C GLU A 44 -2.98 -15.76 30.37
N LEU A 45 -2.62 -14.77 31.19
CA LEU A 45 -2.35 -13.40 30.71
C LEU A 45 -1.18 -13.35 29.71
N ARG A 46 -0.13 -14.13 29.95
CA ARG A 46 1.01 -14.25 29.03
C ARG A 46 0.59 -14.90 27.71
N ASP A 47 -0.23 -15.95 27.76
CA ASP A 47 -0.75 -16.60 26.55
C ASP A 47 -1.70 -15.67 25.77
N LEU A 48 -2.55 -14.90 26.46
CA LEU A 48 -3.42 -13.89 25.82
C LEU A 48 -2.60 -12.76 25.18
N SER A 49 -1.55 -12.30 25.86
CA SER A 49 -0.66 -11.27 25.32
C SER A 49 0.12 -11.77 24.11
N ALA A 50 0.57 -13.04 24.12
CA ALA A 50 1.15 -13.68 22.95
C ALA A 50 0.15 -13.78 21.78
N ALA A 51 -1.11 -14.10 22.06
CA ALA A 51 -2.16 -14.13 21.04
C ALA A 51 -2.43 -12.73 20.44
N VAL A 52 -2.39 -11.67 21.25
CA VAL A 52 -2.52 -10.28 20.76
C VAL A 52 -1.33 -9.89 19.88
N ALA A 53 -0.11 -10.26 20.27
CA ALA A 53 1.08 -10.01 19.46
C ALA A 53 0.97 -10.68 18.08
N ASN A 54 0.55 -11.94 18.02
CA ASN A 54 0.32 -12.63 16.75
C ASN A 54 -0.74 -11.94 15.88
N ARG A 55 -1.79 -11.36 16.50
CA ARG A 55 -2.80 -10.58 15.76
C ARG A 55 -2.24 -9.26 15.24
N MET A 56 -1.33 -8.61 15.97
CA MET A 56 -0.64 -7.41 15.50
C MET A 56 0.25 -7.73 14.29
N GLU A 57 0.99 -8.84 14.31
CA GLU A 57 1.80 -9.31 13.17
C GLU A 57 0.91 -9.63 11.95
N ALA A 58 -0.21 -10.33 12.15
CA ALA A 58 -1.14 -10.61 11.06
C ALA A 58 -1.80 -9.35 10.47
N LEU A 59 -2.02 -8.30 11.29
CA LEU A 59 -2.51 -7.01 10.81
C LEU A 59 -1.44 -6.26 10.02
N GLU A 60 -0.18 -6.32 10.45
CA GLU A 60 0.94 -5.75 9.72
C GLU A 60 1.02 -6.33 8.30
N GLN A 61 0.96 -7.65 8.15
CA GLN A 61 0.96 -8.31 6.83
C GLN A 61 -0.21 -7.88 5.94
N LYS A 62 -1.38 -7.59 6.53
CA LYS A 62 -2.53 -7.07 5.79
C LYS A 62 -2.32 -5.62 5.37
N LEU A 63 -1.71 -4.80 6.23
CA LEU A 63 -1.39 -3.41 5.91
C LEU A 63 -0.34 -3.30 4.82
N THR A 64 0.67 -4.17 4.80
CA THR A 64 1.64 -4.22 3.70
C THR A 64 0.96 -4.59 2.39
N THR A 65 0.13 -5.65 2.38
CA THR A 65 -0.62 -6.05 1.17
C THR A 65 -1.52 -4.92 0.64
N LEU A 66 -2.21 -4.19 1.54
CA LEU A 66 -3.02 -3.03 1.16
C LEU A 66 -2.16 -1.89 0.61
N SER A 67 -1.00 -1.62 1.22
CA SER A 67 -0.04 -0.63 0.74
C SER A 67 0.43 -0.95 -0.68
N ASP A 68 0.86 -2.19 -0.92
CA ASP A 68 1.30 -2.66 -2.25
C ASP A 68 0.18 -2.51 -3.29
N GLY A 69 -1.07 -2.83 -2.91
CA GLY A 69 -2.25 -2.62 -3.74
C GLY A 69 -2.49 -1.13 -4.07
N THR A 70 -2.28 -0.22 -3.11
CA THR A 70 -2.40 1.23 -3.37
C THR A 70 -1.28 1.75 -4.29
N GLU A 71 -0.06 1.21 -4.18
CA GLU A 71 1.03 1.54 -5.09
C GLU A 71 0.72 1.08 -6.52
N ALA A 72 0.18 -0.13 -6.68
CA ALA A 72 -0.27 -0.63 -7.99
C ALA A 72 -1.34 0.29 -8.62
N ILE A 73 -2.31 0.76 -7.83
CA ILE A 73 -3.32 1.71 -8.31
C ILE A 73 -2.69 3.06 -8.69
N ALA A 74 -1.74 3.56 -7.90
CA ALA A 74 -1.03 4.80 -8.22
C ALA A 74 -0.25 4.68 -9.54
N ALA A 75 0.38 3.53 -9.80
CA ALA A 75 1.04 3.25 -11.08
C ALA A 75 0.06 3.26 -12.26
N VAL A 76 -1.12 2.63 -12.11
CA VAL A 76 -2.18 2.67 -13.12
C VAL A 76 -2.66 4.11 -13.36
N MET A 77 -2.92 4.89 -12.31
CA MET A 77 -3.34 6.29 -12.44
C MET A 77 -2.27 7.15 -13.14
N SER A 78 -1.00 6.95 -12.81
CA SER A 78 0.13 7.61 -13.47
C SER A 78 0.20 7.25 -14.95
N ASN A 79 -0.03 5.98 -15.29
CA ASN A 79 -0.12 5.54 -16.68
C ASN A 79 -1.26 6.23 -17.43
N TRP A 80 -2.47 6.26 -16.86
CA TRP A 80 -3.62 6.94 -17.47
C TRP A 80 -3.40 8.45 -17.62
N HIS A 81 -2.71 9.10 -16.69
CA HIS A 81 -2.32 10.50 -16.81
C HIS A 81 -1.46 10.74 -18.06
N ASN A 82 -0.48 9.86 -18.31
CA ASN A 82 0.37 9.95 -19.49
C ASN A 82 -0.43 9.75 -20.79
N VAL A 83 -1.34 8.78 -20.82
CA VAL A 83 -2.22 8.52 -21.98
C VAL A 83 -3.11 9.73 -22.28
N LEU A 84 -3.81 10.26 -21.27
CA LEU A 84 -4.70 11.41 -21.43
C LEU A 84 -3.93 12.66 -21.87
N ARG A 85 -2.73 12.88 -21.31
CA ARG A 85 -1.86 14.00 -21.71
C ARG A 85 -1.41 13.86 -23.16
N ALA A 86 -1.00 12.66 -23.59
CA ALA A 86 -0.61 12.40 -24.97
C ALA A 86 -1.77 12.65 -25.93
N ILE A 87 -2.98 12.20 -25.60
CA ILE A 87 -4.18 12.45 -26.39
C ILE A 87 -4.48 13.95 -26.48
N ASN A 88 -4.39 14.68 -25.36
CA ASN A 88 -4.64 16.12 -25.35
C ASN A 88 -3.63 16.89 -26.23
N MET A 89 -2.33 16.57 -26.10
CA MET A 89 -1.28 17.14 -26.95
C MET A 89 -1.48 16.80 -28.43
N ALA A 90 -1.90 15.58 -28.76
CA ALA A 90 -2.20 15.21 -30.14
C ALA A 90 -3.47 15.91 -30.67
N SER A 91 -4.49 16.06 -29.82
CA SER A 91 -5.77 16.69 -30.17
C SER A 91 -5.62 18.18 -30.47
N SER A 92 -4.72 18.88 -29.76
CA SER A 92 -4.42 20.28 -30.04
C SER A 92 -3.61 20.46 -31.33
N MET A 93 -2.79 19.49 -31.71
CA MET A 93 -2.05 19.49 -32.98
C MET A 93 -2.93 19.19 -34.20
N LEU A 94 -4.10 18.56 -34.03
CA LEU A 94 -5.01 18.23 -35.12
C LEU A 94 -5.78 19.44 -35.69
N ASN A 95 -5.73 20.62 -35.05
CA ASN A 95 -6.28 21.87 -35.59
C ASN A 95 -5.31 23.05 -35.36
N PRO A 96 -4.20 23.16 -36.10
CA PRO A 96 -3.24 24.25 -35.94
C PRO A 96 -3.70 25.56 -36.60
N ASN A 97 -4.75 25.52 -37.43
CA ASN A 97 -5.29 26.69 -38.12
C ASN A 97 -6.77 26.92 -37.78
N MET A 98 -7.03 27.52 -36.63
CA MET A 98 -8.23 28.35 -36.48
C MET A 98 -8.00 29.40 -35.40
N GLY A 99 -7.47 30.55 -35.84
CA GLY A 99 -7.85 31.79 -35.18
C GLY A 99 -9.38 31.88 -35.18
N ASN A 100 -9.92 32.12 -33.99
CA ASN A 100 -11.33 32.34 -33.69
C ASN A 100 -12.32 31.15 -33.78
N SER A 101 -12.85 30.88 -32.58
CA SER A 101 -14.25 30.60 -32.29
C SER A 101 -14.78 29.18 -32.52
N ASN A 102 -14.95 28.51 -31.36
CA ASN A 102 -16.17 27.80 -31.00
C ASN A 102 -16.51 26.49 -31.73
N PHE A 103 -15.52 25.63 -31.99
CA PHE A 103 -15.83 24.25 -32.41
C PHE A 103 -15.60 23.18 -31.34
N VAL A 104 -14.79 23.47 -30.31
CA VAL A 104 -14.26 22.43 -29.41
C VAL A 104 -15.24 21.92 -28.34
N LEU A 105 -16.48 22.42 -28.30
CA LEU A 105 -17.51 21.92 -27.38
C LEU A 105 -18.41 20.83 -27.98
N SER A 106 -18.27 20.48 -29.27
CA SER A 106 -19.28 19.65 -29.96
C SER A 106 -19.07 18.13 -29.90
N VAL A 107 -17.89 17.62 -29.56
CA VAL A 107 -17.60 16.16 -29.71
C VAL A 107 -17.55 15.40 -28.38
N LEU A 108 -17.59 16.08 -27.22
CA LEU A 108 -17.55 15.43 -25.91
C LEU A 108 -18.61 15.92 -24.91
N LEU A 109 -19.59 16.70 -25.36
CA LEU A 109 -20.64 17.26 -24.50
C LEU A 109 -22.01 16.60 -24.66
N THR A 110 -22.07 15.30 -24.95
CA THR A 110 -23.32 14.53 -24.96
C THR A 110 -23.62 13.75 -23.68
N HIS A 111 -22.92 14.01 -22.57
CA HIS A 111 -23.39 13.57 -21.24
C HIS A 111 -23.19 14.66 -20.16
N ASP A 112 -24.31 15.09 -19.58
CA ASP A 112 -24.55 16.19 -18.63
C ASP A 112 -23.82 16.11 -17.28
N PHE A 113 -22.54 16.53 -17.15
CA PHE A 113 -21.95 16.65 -15.80
C PHE A 113 -21.07 17.87 -15.49
N LEU A 114 -20.56 18.65 -16.47
CA LEU A 114 -19.51 19.65 -16.17
C LEU A 114 -19.81 21.10 -16.60
N LEU A 115 -21.04 21.59 -16.49
CA LEU A 115 -21.34 23.02 -16.75
C LEU A 115 -21.21 23.94 -15.51
N SER A 116 -20.84 23.42 -14.33
CA SER A 116 -20.88 24.22 -13.08
C SER A 116 -19.62 25.08 -12.81
N ALA A 117 -18.49 24.85 -13.48
CA ALA A 117 -17.21 25.45 -13.06
C ALA A 117 -16.74 26.68 -13.86
N ALA A 118 -17.25 26.93 -15.08
CA ALA A 118 -16.66 27.93 -15.98
C ALA A 118 -17.27 29.34 -15.88
N LYS A 119 -17.81 29.72 -14.71
CA LYS A 119 -18.33 31.09 -14.49
C LYS A 119 -17.31 31.97 -13.80
N LEU A 120 -16.11 32.15 -14.38
CA LEU A 120 -15.25 33.29 -14.05
C LEU A 120 -14.06 33.46 -15.03
N ALA A 121 -14.21 34.28 -16.07
CA ALA A 121 -13.17 35.18 -16.55
C ALA A 121 -13.67 35.95 -17.80
N LYS A 122 -13.64 37.27 -17.69
CA LYS A 122 -14.08 38.24 -18.67
C LYS A 122 -12.89 38.62 -19.57
N GLN A 123 -13.07 38.55 -20.88
CA GLN A 123 -12.14 39.11 -21.87
C GLN A 123 -12.16 40.65 -21.83
N PRO A 124 -11.05 41.29 -22.21
CA PRO A 124 -11.15 42.27 -23.30
C PRO A 124 -10.03 42.14 -24.34
N ASP A 125 -10.46 41.94 -25.58
CA ASP A 125 -10.20 42.71 -26.80
C ASP A 125 -8.85 43.43 -27.04
N ASP A 126 -8.34 43.19 -28.27
CA ASP A 126 -7.57 44.07 -29.17
C ASP A 126 -6.02 44.14 -29.10
N ALA A 127 -5.36 43.70 -30.18
CA ALA A 127 -4.40 44.46 -30.99
C ALA A 127 -3.47 43.57 -31.85
N THR A 128 -3.59 43.73 -33.17
CA THR A 128 -2.58 43.63 -34.26
C THR A 128 -1.15 43.20 -33.91
N MET A 129 -0.63 42.15 -34.57
CA MET A 129 0.76 42.17 -35.09
C MET A 129 1.01 41.17 -36.24
N LYS A 130 1.75 41.69 -37.20
CA LYS A 130 2.22 41.13 -38.46
C LYS A 130 3.62 40.55 -38.23
N ASP A 131 3.80 39.28 -38.53
CA ASP A 131 5.01 38.63 -39.09
C ASP A 131 5.05 37.15 -38.70
N ALA A 132 5.06 36.31 -39.73
CA ALA A 132 5.24 34.86 -39.61
C ALA A 132 6.74 34.56 -39.51
N PRO A 133 7.21 33.84 -38.47
CA PRO A 133 8.50 33.18 -38.54
C PRO A 133 8.34 31.77 -39.14
N GLU A 134 9.31 31.46 -39.97
CA GLU A 134 9.41 30.28 -40.81
C GLU A 134 9.21 28.95 -40.07
N SER A 135 8.48 28.06 -40.73
CA SER A 135 8.23 26.67 -40.38
C SER A 135 9.54 25.87 -40.34
N ASN A 136 10.19 25.82 -39.18
CA ASN A 136 11.20 24.81 -38.91
C ASN A 136 10.46 23.52 -38.48
N GLU A 137 9.81 22.85 -39.43
CA GLU A 137 9.17 21.55 -39.26
C GLU A 137 10.25 20.48 -39.01
N THR A 138 10.76 20.45 -37.78
CA THR A 138 11.56 19.32 -37.32
C THR A 138 10.61 18.14 -37.23
N LEU A 139 10.80 17.14 -38.11
CA LEU A 139 9.97 15.92 -38.09
C LEU A 139 9.95 15.36 -36.65
N PRO A 140 8.77 15.05 -36.09
CA PRO A 140 8.71 14.45 -34.77
C PRO A 140 9.48 13.14 -34.79
N GLN A 141 10.55 13.04 -33.99
CA GLN A 141 11.29 11.80 -33.84
C GLN A 141 10.36 10.73 -33.26
N THR A 142 10.37 9.53 -33.84
CA THR A 142 9.51 8.40 -33.46
C THR A 142 10.01 7.66 -32.21
N LEU A 143 10.85 8.30 -31.39
CA LEU A 143 11.54 7.63 -30.30
C LEU A 143 10.60 7.42 -29.09
N VAL A 144 10.14 6.18 -28.91
CA VAL A 144 9.29 5.76 -27.80
C VAL A 144 10.13 5.03 -26.76
N ARG A 145 9.92 5.31 -25.47
CA ARG A 145 10.56 4.56 -24.37
C ARG A 145 9.79 3.27 -24.10
N ILE A 146 10.41 2.13 -24.35
CA ILE A 146 9.88 0.80 -23.99
C ILE A 146 10.75 0.24 -22.85
N PRO A 147 10.18 -0.04 -21.66
CA PRO A 147 10.91 -0.69 -20.58
C PRO A 147 11.38 -2.10 -21.01
N THR A 148 12.66 -2.40 -20.83
CA THR A 148 13.27 -3.70 -21.21
C THR A 148 13.33 -4.71 -20.07
N GLU A 149 12.74 -4.42 -18.90
CA GLU A 149 12.95 -5.21 -17.67
C GLU A 149 12.44 -6.65 -17.75
N HIS A 150 11.50 -6.97 -18.65
CA HIS A 150 10.97 -8.32 -18.86
C HIS A 150 11.54 -9.04 -20.09
N ALA A 151 12.47 -8.43 -20.82
CA ALA A 151 13.07 -9.02 -22.01
C ALA A 151 13.81 -10.37 -21.75
N PRO A 152 14.66 -10.52 -20.72
CA PRO A 152 15.39 -11.78 -20.51
C PRO A 152 14.49 -12.93 -20.05
N THR A 153 13.43 -12.66 -19.29
CA THR A 153 12.47 -13.69 -18.83
C THR A 153 11.55 -14.18 -19.95
N LEU A 154 11.22 -13.34 -20.92
CA LEU A 154 10.48 -13.74 -22.13
C LEU A 154 11.36 -14.57 -23.08
N GLN A 155 12.63 -14.21 -23.22
CA GLN A 155 13.59 -14.97 -24.04
C GLN A 155 13.86 -16.36 -23.45
N ALA A 156 14.04 -16.47 -22.12
CA ALA A 156 14.20 -17.75 -21.45
C ALA A 156 12.96 -18.66 -21.56
N GLN A 157 11.75 -18.08 -21.55
CA GLN A 157 10.51 -18.84 -21.77
C GLN A 157 10.37 -19.31 -23.22
N ALA A 158 10.76 -18.48 -24.19
CA ALA A 158 10.75 -18.85 -25.60
C ALA A 158 11.75 -20.00 -25.88
N GLU A 159 12.98 -19.92 -25.38
CA GLU A 159 13.96 -21.00 -25.50
C GLU A 159 13.52 -22.29 -24.79
N ALA A 160 12.85 -22.19 -23.64
CA ALA A 160 12.33 -23.37 -22.95
C ALA A 160 11.20 -24.06 -23.72
N VAL A 161 10.34 -23.29 -24.39
CA VAL A 161 9.27 -23.83 -25.26
C VAL A 161 9.86 -24.46 -26.53
N GLU A 162 10.90 -23.86 -27.10
CA GLU A 162 11.59 -24.38 -28.29
C GLU A 162 12.40 -25.64 -27.97
N ALA A 163 13.07 -25.70 -26.81
CA ALA A 163 13.75 -26.89 -26.33
C ALA A 163 12.77 -28.04 -26.02
N ALA A 164 11.60 -27.73 -25.44
CA ALA A 164 10.55 -28.73 -25.20
C ALA A 164 9.93 -29.27 -26.50
N ALA A 165 9.86 -28.45 -27.56
CA ALA A 165 9.39 -28.88 -28.88
C ALA A 165 10.42 -29.74 -29.62
N ALA A 166 11.72 -29.55 -29.39
CA ALA A 166 12.78 -30.35 -30.00
C ALA A 166 12.92 -31.76 -29.40
N GLU A 167 12.49 -31.98 -28.15
CA GLU A 167 12.55 -33.28 -27.47
C GLU A 167 11.42 -34.24 -27.88
N ASP A 168 10.29 -33.73 -28.40
CA ASP A 168 9.14 -34.56 -28.83
C ASP A 168 9.37 -35.23 -30.19
N ASP A 169 10.22 -34.65 -31.06
CA ASP A 169 10.55 -35.19 -32.40
C ASP A 169 11.63 -36.29 -32.35
N SER A 170 12.41 -36.39 -31.26
CA SER A 170 13.50 -37.37 -31.14
C SER A 170 13.08 -38.75 -30.63
N THR A 171 11.82 -38.95 -30.21
CA THR A 171 11.37 -40.23 -29.60
C THR A 171 10.61 -41.17 -30.55
N MET A 172 10.42 -40.76 -31.81
CA MET A 172 9.65 -41.56 -32.80
C MET A 172 10.52 -42.42 -33.74
N ASP A 173 11.83 -42.50 -33.49
CA ASP A 173 12.75 -43.36 -34.24
C ASP A 173 13.55 -44.25 -33.27
N THR A 174 12.90 -45.29 -32.73
CA THR A 174 13.58 -46.47 -32.16
C THR A 174 12.73 -47.72 -32.34
#